data_AF-A0A382M1W1-F1
#
_entry.id   AF-A0A382M1W1-F1
#
_cell.length_a   1.000
_cell.length_b   1.000
_cell.length_c   1.000
_cell.angle_alpha   90.00
_cell.angle_beta   90.00
_cell.angle_gamma   90.00
#
_symmetry.space_group_name_H-M   'P 1'
#
loop_
_entity.id
_entity.type
_entity.pdbx_description
1 polymer ?
#
loop_
_entity_poly.entity_id
_entity_poly.type
_entity_poly.pdbx_seq_one_letter_code
_entity_poly.pdbx_strand_id
1 'polypeptide(L)'
;IDGNQSGSVVTFENGEDSTALLSGFTIQNGLGFRGGGVYYSSTANARLDNLTIINNTSNSGGGIALMGSSPVIANVTIAGNSAVSGSGLGGGIYCNGQGPILKQALITNNLASYGGGVYCNNSNITFTKVSIIGNYGESGSGIFLKSHSNSTNANIINTIITDNPDGFESTSYQITLSQQDDGSNYLDIEYSNIQDGEASIDINNSGTLTWGSGNLDVDPMFVDSANGNYNLVASSMLINAGHPDSSDSDGSRADIGAYPYLNSYSGPTWYITESGNDTTATGASDDPFRSIQAALNFGSDDDTAFVSAGTYNENLVYRYDESASIRSVSIIGEDKATTIIDGQNSGNCIRLSHNGYSTVTIKDFTVRNGYSERSENNQGGGIMVGFKYD
;
A
#
# COMPACT_ATOMS: atom_id res chain seq x y z
N ILE A 1 14.87 12.00 19.88
CA ILE A 1 16.34 11.98 20.06
C ILE A 1 16.96 12.57 18.80
N ASP A 2 17.77 13.61 18.97
CA ASP A 2 18.46 14.28 17.87
C ASP A 2 19.95 13.91 17.91
N GLY A 3 20.49 13.42 16.79
CA GLY A 3 21.89 13.03 16.64
C GLY A 3 22.85 14.19 16.42
N ASN A 4 22.37 15.41 16.21
CA ASN A 4 23.17 16.60 15.92
C ASN A 4 24.22 16.38 14.82
N GLN A 5 23.85 15.65 13.77
CA GLN A 5 24.69 15.29 12.63
C GLN A 5 25.95 14.54 13.04
N SER A 6 25.85 13.68 14.06
CA SER A 6 26.99 12.90 14.56
C SER A 6 26.60 11.45 14.83
N GLY A 7 27.22 10.53 14.09
CA GLY A 7 27.05 9.10 14.30
C GLY A 7 25.62 8.61 14.11
N SER A 8 25.41 7.33 14.44
CA SER A 8 24.07 6.75 14.56
C SER A 8 23.41 7.28 15.83
N VAL A 9 22.14 7.69 15.76
CA VAL A 9 21.41 8.21 16.94
C VAL A 9 21.18 7.11 17.99
N VAL A 10 20.89 5.88 17.53
CA VAL A 10 20.70 4.70 18.38
C VAL A 10 21.49 3.53 17.79
N THR A 11 22.18 2.80 18.67
CA THR A 11 22.94 1.60 18.30
C THR A 11 22.54 0.43 19.19
N PHE A 12 22.31 -0.72 18.58
CA PHE A 12 22.18 -2.02 19.24
C PHE A 12 23.40 -2.88 18.87
N GLU A 13 24.27 -3.14 19.85
CA GLU A 13 25.57 -3.77 19.61
C GLU A 13 25.93 -4.88 20.62
N ASN A 14 25.08 -5.14 21.60
CA ASN A 14 25.37 -6.08 22.69
C ASN A 14 24.54 -7.37 22.61
N GLY A 15 23.91 -7.63 21.46
CA GLY A 15 23.05 -8.80 21.25
C GLY A 15 21.71 -8.67 21.96
N GLU A 16 21.17 -7.46 22.05
CA GLU A 16 19.84 -7.17 22.57
C GLU A 16 18.82 -8.04 21.83
N ASP A 17 18.03 -8.83 22.55
CA ASP A 17 17.04 -9.71 21.93
C ASP A 17 15.69 -9.00 21.72
N SER A 18 14.69 -9.75 21.26
CA SER A 18 13.35 -9.23 20.97
C SER A 18 12.55 -8.77 22.21
N THR A 19 13.08 -8.96 23.42
CA THR A 19 12.49 -8.41 24.64
C THR A 19 12.85 -6.95 24.87
N ALA A 20 13.95 -6.46 24.28
CA ALA A 20 14.29 -5.05 24.27
C ALA A 20 13.34 -4.27 23.35
N LEU A 21 12.88 -3.10 23.80
CA LEU A 21 11.92 -2.27 23.08
C LEU A 21 12.38 -0.81 23.02
N LEU A 22 12.39 -0.26 21.81
CA LEU A 22 12.53 1.17 21.56
C LEU A 22 11.20 1.71 21.04
N SER A 23 10.59 2.67 21.76
CA SER A 23 9.24 3.11 21.41
C SER A 23 8.87 4.53 21.85
N GLY A 24 8.04 5.20 21.06
CA GLY A 24 7.27 6.37 21.45
C GLY A 24 7.90 7.73 21.15
N PHE A 25 8.90 7.80 20.27
CA PHE A 25 9.59 9.06 19.98
C PHE A 25 10.22 9.14 18.58
N THR A 26 10.58 10.37 18.21
CA THR A 26 11.29 10.67 16.96
C THR A 26 12.79 10.42 17.08
N ILE A 27 13.42 9.90 16.04
CA ILE A 27 14.87 9.73 15.88
C ILE A 27 15.29 10.51 14.64
N GLN A 28 16.15 11.51 14.81
CA GLN A 28 16.46 12.43 13.71
C GLN A 28 17.89 12.95 13.68
N ASN A 29 18.27 13.48 12.52
CA ASN A 29 19.50 14.21 12.29
C ASN A 29 20.77 13.43 12.68
N GLY A 30 20.77 12.11 12.56
CA GLY A 30 21.99 11.30 12.66
C GLY A 30 22.85 11.37 11.41
N LEU A 31 24.16 11.18 11.57
CA LEU A 31 25.15 11.10 10.49
C LEU A 31 26.08 9.90 10.72
N GLY A 32 25.51 8.71 10.55
CA GLY A 32 26.20 7.44 10.79
C GLY A 32 27.01 6.97 9.58
N PHE A 33 28.01 6.12 9.80
CA PHE A 33 28.64 5.41 8.68
C PHE A 33 27.69 4.34 8.11
N ARG A 34 26.96 3.65 8.99
CA ARG A 34 25.86 2.72 8.69
C ARG A 34 24.73 3.04 9.67
N GLY A 35 23.52 3.23 9.17
CA GLY A 35 22.38 3.58 10.03
C GLY A 35 22.52 4.99 10.55
N GLY A 36 21.97 5.98 9.86
CA GLY A 36 21.99 7.36 10.37
C GLY A 36 21.14 7.48 11.62
N GLY A 37 19.91 6.99 11.56
CA GLY A 37 19.00 6.97 12.71
C GLY A 37 19.32 5.81 13.66
N VAL A 38 19.20 4.58 13.16
CA VAL A 38 19.33 3.36 13.96
C VAL A 38 20.30 2.40 13.30
N TYR A 39 21.22 1.85 14.10
CA TYR A 39 22.17 0.83 13.66
C TYR A 39 22.05 -0.44 14.52
N TYR A 40 21.92 -1.58 13.86
CA TYR A 40 22.00 -2.91 14.49
C TYR A 40 23.28 -3.62 14.04
N SER A 41 24.03 -4.13 15.01
CA SER A 41 25.23 -4.94 14.77
C SER A 41 24.95 -6.44 14.95
N SER A 42 25.43 -7.22 13.98
CA SER A 42 25.65 -8.68 13.85
C SER A 42 24.67 -9.72 14.42
N THR A 43 23.91 -9.43 15.49
CA THR A 43 22.95 -10.35 16.13
C THR A 43 21.87 -9.65 16.98
N ALA A 44 21.84 -8.31 17.03
CA ALA A 44 20.83 -7.61 17.81
C ALA A 44 19.44 -7.67 17.14
N ASN A 45 18.38 -7.78 17.94
CA ASN A 45 17.00 -7.99 17.50
C ASN A 45 15.98 -7.23 18.38
N ALA A 46 16.41 -6.18 19.08
CA ALA A 46 15.52 -5.26 19.79
C ALA A 46 14.35 -4.80 18.89
N ARG A 47 13.14 -4.73 19.44
CA ARG A 47 11.93 -4.31 18.71
C ARG A 47 11.87 -2.79 18.58
N LEU A 48 11.50 -2.31 17.40
CA LEU A 48 11.14 -0.92 17.15
C LEU A 48 9.61 -0.80 17.05
N ASP A 49 9.02 0.11 17.80
CA ASP A 49 7.55 0.25 17.85
C ASP A 49 7.12 1.71 18.03
N ASN A 50 6.17 2.24 17.26
CA ASN A 50 5.67 3.60 17.45
C ASN A 50 6.81 4.66 17.43
N LEU A 51 7.57 4.68 16.34
CA LEU A 51 8.70 5.59 16.16
C LEU A 51 8.56 6.41 14.88
N THR A 52 9.20 7.58 14.87
CA THR A 52 9.37 8.40 13.67
C THR A 52 10.85 8.57 13.40
N ILE A 53 11.39 7.96 12.35
CA ILE A 53 12.81 7.98 11.99
C ILE A 53 12.97 8.87 10.77
N ILE A 54 13.50 10.08 10.96
CA ILE A 54 13.46 11.12 9.93
C ILE A 54 14.76 11.91 9.77
N ASN A 55 15.04 12.37 8.55
CA ASN A 55 16.16 13.28 8.26
C ASN A 55 17.52 12.76 8.75
N ASN A 56 17.71 11.44 8.73
CA ASN A 56 18.98 10.82 9.07
C ASN A 56 19.78 10.53 7.80
N THR A 57 21.10 10.64 7.89
CA THR A 57 22.00 10.43 6.76
C THR A 57 23.05 9.38 7.09
N SER A 58 23.39 8.53 6.11
CA SER A 58 24.53 7.61 6.21
C SER A 58 25.08 7.23 4.84
N ASN A 59 26.05 6.30 4.79
CA ASN A 59 26.46 5.68 3.52
C ASN A 59 25.56 4.50 3.14
N SER A 60 24.94 3.84 4.12
CA SER A 60 24.01 2.73 3.92
C SER A 60 23.01 2.67 5.07
N GLY A 61 21.71 2.66 4.74
CA GLY A 61 20.65 2.76 5.74
C GLY A 61 20.59 4.17 6.29
N GLY A 62 20.06 5.14 5.54
CA GLY A 62 19.93 6.52 6.01
C GLY A 62 19.13 6.54 7.32
N GLY A 63 17.97 5.91 7.33
CA GLY A 63 17.14 5.70 8.52
C GLY A 63 17.69 4.58 9.39
N ILE A 64 17.66 3.35 8.87
CA ILE A 64 18.00 2.12 9.62
C ILE A 64 19.01 1.29 8.83
N ALA A 65 20.06 0.79 9.51
CA ALA A 65 20.92 -0.25 8.97
C ALA A 65 20.95 -1.49 9.85
N LEU A 66 20.73 -2.64 9.24
CA LEU A 66 20.71 -3.96 9.87
C LEU A 66 21.85 -4.81 9.33
N MET A 67 22.78 -5.18 10.21
CA MET A 67 23.87 -6.11 9.90
C MET A 67 23.58 -7.45 10.57
N GLY A 68 23.22 -8.49 9.83
CA GLY A 68 22.92 -9.83 10.35
C GLY A 68 21.78 -9.86 11.38
N SER A 69 20.86 -8.89 11.32
CA SER A 69 19.81 -8.65 12.32
C SER A 69 18.43 -8.73 11.69
N SER A 70 17.44 -9.26 12.42
CA SER A 70 16.05 -9.45 11.97
C SER A 70 15.02 -8.95 13.00
N PRO A 71 15.08 -7.67 13.41
CA PRO A 71 14.13 -7.12 14.36
C PRO A 71 12.71 -7.04 13.78
N VAL A 72 11.72 -7.03 14.68
CA VAL A 72 10.36 -6.58 14.33
C VAL A 72 10.33 -5.06 14.39
N ILE A 73 9.87 -4.44 13.32
CA ILE A 73 9.71 -3.00 13.18
C ILE A 73 8.22 -2.73 12.89
N ALA A 74 7.52 -2.17 13.87
CA ALA A 74 6.07 -2.01 13.82
C ALA A 74 5.62 -0.58 14.10
N ASN A 75 4.56 -0.10 13.45
CA ASN A 75 4.00 1.23 13.74
C ASN A 75 5.04 2.35 13.58
N VAL A 76 5.89 2.25 12.55
CA VAL A 76 7.01 3.19 12.35
C VAL A 76 6.81 4.01 11.08
N THR A 77 7.12 5.30 11.17
CA THR A 77 7.32 6.16 10.00
C THR A 77 8.83 6.33 9.76
N ILE A 78 9.31 6.00 8.56
CA ILE A 78 10.69 6.17 8.11
C ILE A 78 10.65 7.14 6.93
N ALA A 79 11.02 8.40 7.14
CA ALA A 79 10.83 9.43 6.14
C ALA A 79 11.97 10.43 5.97
N GLY A 80 12.24 10.86 4.73
CA GLY A 80 13.25 11.90 4.47
C GLY A 80 14.68 11.49 4.85
N ASN A 81 14.97 10.19 4.94
CA ASN A 81 16.32 9.72 5.24
C ASN A 81 17.12 9.50 3.97
N SER A 82 18.44 9.63 4.04
CA SER A 82 19.30 9.57 2.86
C SER A 82 20.55 8.73 3.03
N ALA A 83 20.87 7.93 2.00
CA ALA A 83 22.15 7.27 1.83
C ALA A 83 22.94 8.00 0.72
N VAL A 84 23.91 8.84 1.10
CA VAL A 84 24.50 9.88 0.22
C VAL A 84 25.87 9.52 -0.39
N SER A 85 26.38 8.30 -0.20
CA SER A 85 27.62 7.89 -0.88
C SER A 85 27.36 7.70 -2.39
N GLY A 86 28.39 7.76 -3.24
CA GLY A 86 28.28 7.49 -4.69
C GLY A 86 27.79 6.08 -5.07
N SER A 87 27.41 5.27 -4.08
CA SER A 87 26.70 3.99 -4.21
C SER A 87 25.79 3.80 -2.99
N GLY A 88 25.02 4.83 -2.60
CA GLY A 88 24.16 4.80 -1.43
C GLY A 88 23.14 3.68 -1.50
N LEU A 89 23.01 2.89 -0.43
CA LEU A 89 22.13 1.72 -0.36
C LEU A 89 21.10 1.92 0.75
N GLY A 90 19.81 1.79 0.44
CA GLY A 90 18.76 1.80 1.46
C GLY A 90 18.61 3.18 2.10
N GLY A 91 17.91 4.11 1.46
CA GLY A 91 17.72 5.45 2.02
C GLY A 91 16.94 5.38 3.33
N GLY A 92 15.83 4.64 3.33
CA GLY A 92 15.07 4.31 4.53
C GLY A 92 15.72 3.19 5.32
N ILE A 93 15.79 1.99 4.74
CA ILE A 93 16.30 0.78 5.40
C ILE A 93 17.34 0.08 4.53
N TYR A 94 18.46 -0.29 5.15
CA TYR A 94 19.46 -1.20 4.59
C TYR A 94 19.55 -2.48 5.42
N CYS A 95 19.47 -3.64 4.76
CA CYS A 95 19.60 -4.96 5.39
C CYS A 95 20.72 -5.77 4.74
N ASN A 96 21.56 -6.41 5.55
CA ASN A 96 22.61 -7.29 5.09
C ASN A 96 22.67 -8.59 5.90
N GLY A 97 22.54 -9.74 5.23
CA GLY A 97 22.66 -11.08 5.82
C GLY A 97 21.39 -11.62 6.49
N GLN A 98 20.55 -10.77 7.09
CA GLN A 98 19.23 -11.08 7.64
C GLN A 98 18.32 -9.86 7.43
N GLY A 99 16.99 -10.07 7.41
CA GLY A 99 16.03 -8.99 7.17
C GLY A 99 14.96 -8.88 8.25
N PRO A 100 14.34 -7.70 8.40
CA PRO A 100 13.34 -7.42 9.43
C PRO A 100 11.95 -7.93 9.03
N ILE A 101 11.05 -7.93 10.01
CA ILE A 101 9.62 -8.02 9.77
C ILE A 101 9.01 -6.63 9.97
N LEU A 102 8.49 -6.04 8.90
CA LEU A 102 7.85 -4.73 8.88
C LEU A 102 6.33 -4.89 8.98
N LYS A 103 5.72 -4.18 9.94
CA LYS A 103 4.28 -4.18 10.18
C LYS A 103 3.74 -2.78 10.34
N GLN A 104 2.66 -2.40 9.66
CA GLN A 104 1.99 -1.10 9.88
C GLN A 104 2.99 0.06 9.83
N ALA A 105 3.75 0.13 8.73
CA ALA A 105 4.86 1.07 8.60
C ALA A 105 4.70 1.94 7.36
N LEU A 106 5.08 3.21 7.47
CA LEU A 106 5.19 4.13 6.35
C LEU A 106 6.66 4.37 6.03
N ILE A 107 7.09 4.07 4.81
CA ILE A 107 8.43 4.33 4.29
C ILE A 107 8.31 5.32 3.14
N THR A 108 8.69 6.58 3.35
CA THR A 108 8.40 7.61 2.36
C THR A 108 9.49 8.65 2.16
N ASN A 109 9.64 9.15 0.92
CA ASN A 109 10.56 10.25 0.61
C ASN A 109 12.00 10.00 1.06
N ASN A 110 12.43 8.73 1.05
CA ASN A 110 13.82 8.38 1.35
C ASN A 110 14.64 8.32 0.05
N LEU A 111 15.94 8.61 0.16
CA LEU A 111 16.83 8.81 -0.98
C LEU A 111 18.06 7.90 -0.91
N ALA A 112 18.33 7.15 -1.96
CA ALA A 112 19.57 6.39 -2.16
C ALA A 112 19.91 6.26 -3.64
N SER A 113 21.02 5.61 -3.99
CA SER A 113 21.27 5.15 -5.36
C SER A 113 20.50 3.86 -5.66
N TYR A 114 20.39 2.95 -4.69
CA TYR A 114 19.62 1.71 -4.83
C TYR A 114 18.73 1.49 -3.63
N GLY A 115 17.45 1.18 -3.86
CA GLY A 115 16.51 0.97 -2.75
C GLY A 115 16.30 2.25 -1.96
N GLY A 116 15.76 3.30 -2.60
CA GLY A 116 15.44 4.56 -1.92
C GLY A 116 14.69 4.32 -0.61
N GLY A 117 13.63 3.51 -0.68
CA GLY A 117 12.91 3.01 0.49
C GLY A 117 13.71 1.93 1.22
N VAL A 118 13.87 0.78 0.59
CA VAL A 118 14.48 -0.41 1.19
C VAL A 118 15.51 -1.06 0.27
N TYR A 119 16.66 -1.40 0.82
CA TYR A 119 17.67 -2.22 0.17
C TYR A 119 17.97 -3.46 1.02
N CYS A 120 17.88 -4.65 0.42
CA CYS A 120 18.19 -5.91 1.07
C CYS A 120 19.30 -6.65 0.32
N ASN A 121 20.30 -7.14 1.04
CA ASN A 121 21.39 -7.94 0.49
C ASN A 121 21.57 -9.25 1.27
N ASN A 122 21.43 -10.39 0.59
CA ASN A 122 21.41 -11.73 1.19
C ASN A 122 20.48 -11.80 2.42
N SER A 123 19.26 -11.28 2.30
CA SER A 123 18.36 -11.04 3.43
C SER A 123 16.92 -11.40 3.10
N ASN A 124 16.18 -11.91 4.08
CA ASN A 124 14.75 -12.20 3.93
C ASN A 124 13.93 -11.17 4.69
N ILE A 125 13.05 -10.46 4.01
CA ILE A 125 12.23 -9.38 4.57
C ILE A 125 10.74 -9.68 4.38
N THR A 126 9.92 -9.25 5.34
CA THR A 126 8.46 -9.38 5.28
C THR A 126 7.80 -8.03 5.47
N PHE A 127 6.83 -7.72 4.63
CA PHE A 127 6.01 -6.51 4.69
C PHE A 127 4.55 -6.91 4.91
N THR A 128 3.95 -6.39 5.98
CA THR A 128 2.52 -6.59 6.25
C THR A 128 1.89 -5.25 6.62
N LYS A 129 0.90 -4.79 5.85
CA LYS A 129 0.27 -3.48 6.09
C LYS A 129 1.32 -2.36 6.03
N VAL A 130 2.09 -2.29 4.95
CA VAL A 130 3.14 -1.26 4.78
C VAL A 130 2.75 -0.33 3.65
N SER A 131 3.23 0.91 3.69
CA SER A 131 3.13 1.86 2.58
C SER A 131 4.52 2.36 2.22
N ILE A 132 4.96 2.12 0.98
CA ILE A 132 6.26 2.51 0.43
C ILE A 132 6.00 3.52 -0.69
N ILE A 133 6.20 4.81 -0.41
CA ILE A 133 5.66 5.90 -1.24
C ILE A 133 6.69 7.01 -1.45
N GLY A 134 6.89 7.51 -2.68
CA GLY A 134 7.69 8.72 -2.88
C GLY A 134 9.19 8.52 -2.68
N ASN A 135 9.68 7.28 -2.57
CA ASN A 135 11.11 7.04 -2.36
C ASN A 135 11.87 7.12 -3.70
N TYR A 136 13.11 7.58 -3.66
CA TYR A 136 13.93 7.80 -4.84
C TYR A 136 15.20 6.96 -4.82
N GLY A 137 15.43 6.26 -5.93
CA GLY A 137 16.61 5.47 -6.26
C GLY A 137 16.99 5.64 -7.73
N GLU A 138 18.22 5.30 -8.11
CA GLU A 138 18.56 5.10 -9.53
C GLU A 138 18.00 3.78 -10.06
N SER A 139 17.71 2.81 -9.17
CA SER A 139 17.04 1.55 -9.47
C SER A 139 16.38 0.97 -8.22
N GLY A 140 15.22 0.33 -8.40
CA GLY A 140 14.41 -0.26 -7.33
C GLY A 140 14.06 0.76 -6.26
N SER A 141 13.52 1.91 -6.66
CA SER A 141 13.36 3.09 -5.80
C SER A 141 12.55 2.81 -4.54
N GLY A 142 11.51 1.98 -4.64
CA GLY A 142 10.79 1.46 -3.49
C GLY A 142 11.62 0.39 -2.78
N ILE A 143 11.86 -0.73 -3.47
CA ILE A 143 12.59 -1.89 -2.93
C ILE A 143 13.66 -2.36 -3.92
N PHE A 144 14.87 -2.61 -3.41
CA PHE A 144 15.93 -3.28 -4.15
C PHE A 144 16.40 -4.54 -3.41
N LEU A 145 16.30 -5.70 -4.06
CA LEU A 145 16.71 -6.99 -3.53
C LEU A 145 17.96 -7.46 -4.27
N LYS A 146 19.05 -7.68 -3.53
CA LYS A 146 20.31 -8.18 -4.07
C LYS A 146 20.68 -9.53 -3.48
N SER A 147 20.92 -10.54 -4.32
CA SER A 147 21.55 -11.80 -3.91
C SER A 147 23.02 -11.87 -4.35
N HIS A 148 23.81 -12.58 -3.55
CA HIS A 148 25.13 -13.10 -3.91
C HIS A 148 25.10 -14.63 -3.76
N SER A 149 25.86 -15.21 -2.82
CA SER A 149 25.86 -16.65 -2.54
C SER A 149 24.63 -17.16 -1.77
N ASN A 150 23.79 -16.25 -1.27
CA ASN A 150 22.55 -16.59 -0.56
C ASN A 150 21.37 -15.90 -1.25
N SER A 151 20.18 -16.47 -1.05
CA SER A 151 18.94 -15.89 -1.56
C SER A 151 18.56 -14.62 -0.79
N THR A 152 17.89 -13.70 -1.48
CA THR A 152 17.23 -12.53 -0.86
C THR A 152 15.76 -12.56 -1.21
N ASN A 153 14.92 -12.75 -0.19
CA ASN A 153 13.50 -12.95 -0.40
C ASN A 153 12.68 -11.81 0.19
N ALA A 154 11.60 -11.44 -0.48
CA ALA A 154 10.60 -10.52 0.04
C ALA A 154 9.21 -11.13 -0.05
N ASN A 155 8.48 -11.07 1.06
CA ASN A 155 7.07 -11.41 1.12
C ASN A 155 6.27 -10.13 1.41
N ILE A 156 5.33 -9.79 0.53
CA ILE A 156 4.59 -8.52 0.53
C ILE A 156 3.10 -8.82 0.60
N ILE A 157 2.47 -8.40 1.71
CA ILE A 157 1.04 -8.63 1.98
C ILE A 157 0.41 -7.32 2.46
N ASN A 158 -0.80 -7.00 1.98
CA ASN A 158 -1.57 -5.82 2.42
C ASN A 158 -0.78 -4.52 2.29
N THR A 159 0.08 -4.41 1.29
CA THR A 159 1.06 -3.32 1.19
C THR A 159 0.79 -2.43 -0.01
N ILE A 160 1.00 -1.12 0.12
CA ILE A 160 0.98 -0.16 -0.98
C ILE A 160 2.42 0.14 -1.39
N ILE A 161 2.72 0.03 -2.68
CA ILE A 161 3.97 0.50 -3.29
C ILE A 161 3.62 1.35 -4.50
N THR A 162 3.83 2.66 -4.40
CA THR A 162 3.45 3.62 -5.44
C THR A 162 4.34 4.85 -5.40
N ASP A 163 4.40 5.58 -6.51
CA ASP A 163 5.11 6.85 -6.64
C ASP A 163 6.57 6.77 -6.19
N ASN A 164 7.27 5.65 -6.43
CA ASN A 164 8.70 5.55 -6.18
C ASN A 164 9.44 5.74 -7.52
N PRO A 165 9.71 6.99 -7.96
CA PRO A 165 10.37 7.25 -9.23
C PRO A 165 11.80 6.74 -9.19
N ASP A 166 12.29 6.19 -10.30
CA ASP A 166 13.70 5.95 -10.50
C ASP A 166 14.36 7.00 -11.42
N GLY A 167 15.69 6.98 -11.49
CA GLY A 167 16.46 7.92 -12.30
C GLY A 167 16.30 7.75 -13.82
N PHE A 168 15.46 6.83 -14.30
CA PHE A 168 15.29 6.55 -15.73
C PHE A 168 13.89 6.95 -16.23
N GLU A 169 13.83 7.90 -17.15
CA GLU A 169 12.58 8.50 -17.64
C GLU A 169 11.68 7.59 -18.52
N SER A 170 11.92 6.28 -18.61
CA SER A 170 11.15 5.39 -19.49
C SER A 170 10.49 4.18 -18.82
N THR A 171 10.94 3.75 -17.64
CA THR A 171 10.30 2.68 -16.85
C THR A 171 10.76 2.82 -15.41
N SER A 172 9.92 3.36 -14.52
CA SER A 172 10.25 3.43 -13.10
C SER A 172 9.90 2.14 -12.39
N TYR A 173 10.92 1.37 -12.01
CA TYR A 173 10.71 0.12 -11.29
C TYR A 173 10.50 0.39 -9.80
N GLN A 174 9.29 0.09 -9.32
CA GLN A 174 8.95 0.12 -7.90
C GLN A 174 9.83 -0.88 -7.12
N ILE A 175 10.08 -2.04 -7.73
CA ILE A 175 10.87 -3.13 -7.16
C ILE A 175 11.88 -3.64 -8.19
N THR A 176 13.13 -3.80 -7.76
CA THR A 176 14.17 -4.45 -8.58
C THR A 176 14.82 -5.59 -7.83
N LEU A 177 14.98 -6.72 -8.52
CA LEU A 177 15.76 -7.87 -8.09
C LEU A 177 17.05 -7.91 -8.90
N SER A 178 18.16 -8.16 -8.24
CA SER A 178 19.47 -8.30 -8.84
C SER A 178 20.21 -9.48 -8.23
N GLN A 179 20.75 -10.34 -9.07
CA GLN A 179 21.63 -11.42 -8.65
C GLN A 179 23.07 -11.12 -9.04
N GLN A 180 23.97 -11.46 -8.13
CA GLN A 180 25.37 -11.73 -8.43
C GLN A 180 25.64 -13.17 -8.02
N ASP A 181 26.53 -13.87 -8.73
CA ASP A 181 26.91 -15.25 -8.42
C ASP A 181 25.73 -16.26 -8.50
N ASP A 182 25.59 -17.16 -7.53
CA ASP A 182 24.73 -18.36 -7.57
C ASP A 182 23.44 -18.29 -6.73
N GLY A 183 23.19 -17.18 -6.04
CA GLY A 183 21.96 -16.99 -5.24
C GLY A 183 20.71 -16.81 -6.09
N SER A 184 19.54 -16.77 -5.47
CA SER A 184 18.27 -16.54 -6.17
C SER A 184 17.43 -15.57 -5.36
N ASN A 185 16.72 -14.66 -6.03
CA ASN A 185 15.78 -13.77 -5.34
C ASN A 185 14.36 -14.31 -5.51
N TYR A 186 13.58 -14.32 -4.44
CA TYR A 186 12.17 -14.70 -4.48
C TYR A 186 11.31 -13.53 -4.00
N LEU A 187 10.33 -13.14 -4.80
CA LEU A 187 9.39 -12.09 -4.48
C LEU A 187 7.98 -12.65 -4.54
N ASP A 188 7.34 -12.74 -3.39
CA ASP A 188 5.95 -13.18 -3.27
C ASP A 188 5.08 -11.97 -2.89
N ILE A 189 4.06 -11.68 -3.71
CA ILE A 189 3.17 -10.53 -3.52
C ILE A 189 1.72 -11.01 -3.55
N GLU A 190 0.94 -10.68 -2.52
CA GLU A 190 -0.50 -10.93 -2.48
C GLU A 190 -1.24 -9.81 -1.76
N TYR A 191 -2.52 -9.60 -2.11
CA TYR A 191 -3.39 -8.58 -1.53
C TYR A 191 -2.72 -7.21 -1.35
N SER A 192 -1.97 -6.77 -2.35
CA SER A 192 -1.17 -5.55 -2.28
C SER A 192 -1.45 -4.64 -3.47
N ASN A 193 -1.26 -3.34 -3.30
CA ASN A 193 -1.43 -2.35 -4.36
C ASN A 193 -0.06 -1.93 -4.90
N ILE A 194 0.26 -2.31 -6.13
CA ILE A 194 1.54 -2.00 -6.77
C ILE A 194 1.26 -1.17 -8.02
N GLN A 195 1.75 0.07 -8.04
CA GLN A 195 1.59 0.96 -9.21
C GLN A 195 2.19 0.31 -10.46
N ASP A 196 1.43 0.31 -11.56
CA ASP A 196 1.75 -0.33 -12.84
C ASP A 196 1.91 -1.87 -12.76
N GLY A 197 1.41 -2.50 -11.68
CA GLY A 197 1.34 -3.95 -11.51
C GLY A 197 2.68 -4.67 -11.68
N GLU A 198 2.65 -5.88 -12.28
CA GLU A 198 3.85 -6.69 -12.56
C GLU A 198 4.87 -5.96 -13.45
N ALA A 199 4.41 -5.04 -14.32
CA ALA A 199 5.29 -4.34 -15.26
C ALA A 199 6.28 -3.39 -14.55
N SER A 200 5.98 -3.00 -13.31
CA SER A 200 6.87 -2.18 -12.46
C SER A 200 7.92 -2.98 -11.68
N ILE A 201 7.99 -4.30 -11.91
CA ILE A 201 8.90 -5.20 -11.22
C ILE A 201 9.98 -5.69 -12.20
N ASP A 202 11.23 -5.28 -11.94
CA ASP A 202 12.38 -5.77 -12.70
C ASP A 202 13.01 -6.98 -12.01
N ILE A 203 12.79 -8.17 -12.57
CA ILE A 203 13.39 -9.41 -12.07
C ILE A 203 14.80 -9.69 -12.64
N ASN A 204 15.29 -8.90 -13.60
CA ASN A 204 16.60 -9.03 -14.28
C ASN A 204 16.99 -10.46 -14.71
N ASN A 205 16.02 -11.31 -15.06
CA ASN A 205 16.22 -12.75 -15.34
C ASN A 205 16.95 -13.51 -14.21
N SER A 206 16.84 -13.04 -12.98
CA SER A 206 17.70 -13.42 -11.86
C SER A 206 16.96 -13.64 -10.53
N GLY A 207 15.63 -13.74 -10.62
CA GLY A 207 14.74 -14.03 -9.53
C GLY A 207 13.43 -14.65 -10.01
N THR A 208 12.61 -15.05 -9.05
CA THR A 208 11.26 -15.56 -9.28
C THR A 208 10.26 -14.59 -8.68
N LEU A 209 9.31 -14.14 -9.49
CA LEU A 209 8.13 -13.42 -9.03
C LEU A 209 6.97 -14.41 -8.91
N THR A 210 6.37 -14.48 -7.73
CA THR A 210 5.08 -15.11 -7.49
C THR A 210 4.04 -14.00 -7.34
N TRP A 211 3.27 -13.75 -8.40
CA TRP A 211 2.11 -12.86 -8.33
C TRP A 211 0.91 -13.64 -7.79
N GLY A 212 0.65 -13.48 -6.50
CA GLY A 212 -0.48 -14.08 -5.80
C GLY A 212 -1.81 -13.40 -6.10
N SER A 213 -2.87 -13.83 -5.41
CA SER A 213 -4.20 -13.27 -5.58
C SER A 213 -4.39 -11.93 -4.86
N GLY A 214 -5.44 -11.20 -5.25
CA GLY A 214 -5.89 -9.99 -4.55
C GLY A 214 -5.02 -8.76 -4.76
N ASN A 215 -3.97 -8.84 -5.60
CA ASN A 215 -3.17 -7.68 -5.95
C ASN A 215 -3.98 -6.70 -6.81
N LEU A 216 -3.72 -5.41 -6.63
CA LEU A 216 -4.40 -4.31 -7.30
C LEU A 216 -3.38 -3.35 -7.90
N ASP A 217 -3.80 -2.64 -8.94
CA ASP A 217 -3.13 -1.47 -9.50
C ASP A 217 -4.18 -0.36 -9.66
N VAL A 218 -4.40 0.36 -8.56
CA VAL A 218 -5.34 1.48 -8.49
C VAL A 218 -4.70 2.66 -7.78
N ASP A 219 -5.20 3.86 -8.06
CA ASP A 219 -4.90 5.03 -7.23
C ASP A 219 -5.32 4.73 -5.78
N PRO A 220 -4.40 4.80 -4.80
CA PRO A 220 -4.75 4.61 -3.40
C PRO A 220 -5.80 5.59 -2.87
N MET A 221 -5.97 6.76 -3.50
CA MET A 221 -6.85 7.83 -3.04
C MET A 221 -6.54 8.26 -1.60
N PHE A 222 -5.33 8.77 -1.38
CA PHE A 222 -4.94 9.33 -0.08
C PHE A 222 -5.67 10.66 0.19
N VAL A 223 -5.96 10.93 1.46
CA VAL A 223 -6.62 12.17 1.91
C VAL A 223 -5.82 13.40 1.51
N ASP A 224 -4.51 13.42 1.75
CA ASP A 224 -3.62 14.53 1.38
C ASP A 224 -2.15 14.09 1.38
N SER A 225 -1.75 13.34 0.35
CA SER A 225 -0.38 12.81 0.22
C SER A 225 0.67 13.91 0.09
N ALA A 226 0.32 15.07 -0.49
CA ALA A 226 1.23 16.21 -0.63
C ALA A 226 1.71 16.77 0.72
N ASN A 227 0.89 16.63 1.76
CA ASN A 227 1.23 17.03 3.13
C ASN A 227 1.50 15.83 4.05
N GLY A 228 1.73 14.64 3.48
CA GLY A 228 2.09 13.43 4.22
C GLY A 228 0.93 12.71 4.92
N ASN A 229 -0.31 13.06 4.59
CA ASN A 229 -1.49 12.36 5.09
C ASN A 229 -1.87 11.23 4.12
N TYR A 230 -1.32 10.05 4.39
CA TYR A 230 -1.53 8.83 3.62
C TYR A 230 -2.68 7.95 4.15
N ASN A 231 -3.61 8.52 4.92
CA ASN A 231 -4.86 7.81 5.21
C ASN A 231 -5.67 7.69 3.91
N LEU A 232 -6.36 6.56 3.73
CA LEU A 232 -7.25 6.33 2.59
C LEU A 232 -8.56 7.10 2.78
N VAL A 233 -9.18 7.58 1.71
CA VAL A 233 -10.61 7.95 1.76
C VAL A 233 -11.48 6.71 1.62
N ALA A 234 -12.71 6.75 2.15
CA ALA A 234 -13.67 5.65 2.13
C ALA A 234 -13.97 5.11 0.71
N SER A 235 -13.89 5.97 -0.30
CA SER A 235 -14.08 5.59 -1.71
C SER A 235 -12.91 4.79 -2.30
N SER A 236 -11.77 4.72 -1.60
CA SER A 236 -10.59 3.97 -2.06
C SER A 236 -10.89 2.49 -2.21
N MET A 237 -10.50 1.93 -3.34
CA MET A 237 -10.62 0.49 -3.62
C MET A 237 -9.72 -0.38 -2.74
N LEU A 238 -8.85 0.24 -1.92
CA LEU A 238 -7.98 -0.41 -0.96
C LEU A 238 -8.65 -0.63 0.41
N ILE A 239 -9.82 -0.02 0.63
CA ILE A 239 -10.64 -0.26 1.82
C ILE A 239 -11.17 -1.69 1.83
N ASN A 240 -10.99 -2.38 2.95
CA ASN A 240 -11.29 -3.78 3.20
C ASN A 240 -10.82 -4.69 2.05
N ALA A 241 -9.69 -4.38 1.42
CA ALA A 241 -9.18 -5.08 0.23
C ALA A 241 -8.08 -6.11 0.53
N GLY A 242 -7.49 -6.07 1.73
CA GLY A 242 -6.33 -6.87 2.12
C GLY A 242 -6.66 -8.35 2.26
N HIS A 243 -5.71 -9.20 2.62
CA HIS A 243 -5.87 -10.64 2.75
C HIS A 243 -7.09 -11.02 3.63
N PRO A 244 -7.95 -11.99 3.23
CA PRO A 244 -9.18 -12.35 3.94
C PRO A 244 -8.98 -12.77 5.41
N ASP A 245 -7.86 -13.42 5.70
CA ASP A 245 -7.48 -13.81 7.07
C ASP A 245 -6.88 -12.66 7.92
N SER A 246 -6.83 -11.44 7.38
CA SER A 246 -6.34 -10.26 8.06
C SER A 246 -7.48 -9.30 8.38
N SER A 247 -7.48 -8.75 9.58
CA SER A 247 -8.47 -7.77 10.04
C SER A 247 -7.80 -6.50 10.56
N ASP A 248 -8.55 -5.40 10.52
CA ASP A 248 -8.23 -4.16 11.21
C ASP A 248 -8.79 -4.15 12.64
N SER A 249 -8.45 -3.13 13.40
CA SER A 249 -8.77 -3.07 14.83
C SER A 249 -10.27 -2.87 15.13
N ASP A 250 -11.06 -2.46 14.14
CA ASP A 250 -12.52 -2.40 14.21
C ASP A 250 -13.19 -3.74 13.87
N GLY A 251 -12.41 -4.75 13.48
CA GLY A 251 -12.88 -6.08 13.11
C GLY A 251 -13.29 -6.24 11.65
N SER A 252 -13.18 -5.18 10.83
CA SER A 252 -13.34 -5.30 9.38
C SER A 252 -12.19 -6.12 8.77
N ARG A 253 -12.38 -6.59 7.54
CA ARG A 253 -11.28 -7.14 6.74
C ARG A 253 -10.23 -6.07 6.55
N ALA A 254 -8.95 -6.41 6.64
CA ALA A 254 -7.88 -5.43 6.57
C ALA A 254 -7.94 -4.56 5.31
N ASP A 255 -7.63 -3.28 5.47
CA ASP A 255 -7.24 -2.40 4.39
C ASP A 255 -5.84 -2.75 3.87
N ILE A 256 -5.58 -2.41 2.60
CA ILE A 256 -4.23 -2.46 2.03
C ILE A 256 -3.53 -1.15 2.36
N GLY A 257 -2.37 -1.22 3.02
CA GLY A 257 -1.54 -0.07 3.37
C GLY A 257 -1.23 0.04 4.86
N ALA A 258 -0.49 1.09 5.22
CA ALA A 258 -0.03 1.34 6.58
C ALA A 258 -1.11 1.85 7.54
N TYR A 259 -2.10 2.58 7.01
CA TYR A 259 -3.12 3.27 7.79
C TYR A 259 -4.51 2.79 7.39
N PRO A 260 -5.17 1.98 8.22
CA PRO A 260 -6.53 1.54 7.93
C PRO A 260 -7.55 2.64 8.22
N TYR A 261 -8.62 2.63 7.45
CA TYR A 261 -9.85 3.36 7.70
C TYR A 261 -10.70 2.57 8.70
N LEU A 262 -10.75 3.03 9.93
CA LEU A 262 -11.56 2.38 10.96
C LEU A 262 -13.00 2.88 10.90
N ASN A 263 -13.94 1.96 10.73
CA ASN A 263 -15.37 2.27 10.66
C ASN A 263 -16.15 1.53 11.76
N SER A 264 -16.84 2.29 12.61
CA SER A 264 -17.66 1.72 13.67
C SER A 264 -19.05 1.26 13.23
N TYR A 265 -19.46 1.61 12.01
CA TYR A 265 -20.73 1.19 11.43
C TYR A 265 -20.53 -0.01 10.50
N SER A 266 -21.30 -1.07 10.72
CA SER A 266 -21.15 -2.34 10.03
C SER A 266 -22.33 -2.68 9.11
N GLY A 267 -23.09 -1.67 8.67
CA GLY A 267 -24.28 -1.88 7.84
C GLY A 267 -25.47 -2.48 8.61
N PRO A 268 -26.41 -3.18 7.93
CA PRO A 268 -26.39 -3.55 6.50
C PRO A 268 -26.91 -2.44 5.56
N THR A 269 -27.22 -1.26 6.10
CA THR A 269 -27.82 -0.17 5.33
C THR A 269 -26.89 1.03 5.25
N TRP A 270 -26.43 1.35 4.05
CA TRP A 270 -25.49 2.43 3.81
C TRP A 270 -26.21 3.65 3.25
N TYR A 271 -25.82 4.84 3.66
CA TYR A 271 -26.44 6.10 3.24
C TYR A 271 -25.44 6.99 2.52
N ILE A 272 -25.84 7.50 1.35
CA ILE A 272 -24.99 8.31 0.48
C ILE A 272 -25.72 9.61 0.13
N THR A 273 -25.05 10.75 0.30
CA THR A 273 -25.60 12.09 -0.02
C THR A 273 -24.51 12.98 -0.63
N GLU A 274 -24.86 13.97 -1.48
CA GLU A 274 -23.88 14.91 -2.06
C GLU A 274 -23.09 15.71 -1.00
N SER A 275 -23.72 15.96 0.15
CA SER A 275 -23.12 16.65 1.30
C SER A 275 -22.39 15.72 2.28
N GLY A 276 -22.36 14.41 2.00
CA GLY A 276 -21.67 13.43 2.82
C GLY A 276 -20.14 13.62 2.81
N ASN A 277 -19.43 12.73 3.49
CA ASN A 277 -17.99 12.79 3.62
C ASN A 277 -17.36 11.41 3.42
N ASP A 278 -16.19 11.33 2.79
CA ASP A 278 -15.46 10.06 2.63
C ASP A 278 -14.20 10.01 3.50
N THR A 279 -13.81 11.10 4.16
CA THR A 279 -12.60 11.12 5.01
C THR A 279 -12.86 10.57 6.41
N THR A 280 -14.06 10.78 6.97
CA THR A 280 -14.34 10.39 8.36
C THR A 280 -15.73 9.78 8.58
N ALA A 281 -16.59 9.77 7.55
CA ALA A 281 -17.96 9.31 7.75
C ALA A 281 -18.01 7.79 7.88
N THR A 282 -19.03 7.30 8.56
CA THR A 282 -19.24 5.87 8.77
C THR A 282 -20.16 5.24 7.74
N GLY A 283 -20.94 6.06 7.02
CA GLY A 283 -21.98 5.58 6.09
C GLY A 283 -23.33 5.30 6.77
N ALA A 284 -23.45 5.62 8.06
CA ALA A 284 -24.70 5.58 8.80
C ALA A 284 -25.65 6.71 8.37
N SER A 285 -26.93 6.64 8.76
CA SER A 285 -27.93 7.63 8.33
C SER A 285 -27.67 9.05 8.84
N ASP A 286 -27.03 9.17 10.00
CA ASP A 286 -26.66 10.44 10.63
C ASP A 286 -25.23 10.89 10.26
N ASP A 287 -24.49 10.06 9.53
CA ASP A 287 -23.12 10.30 9.09
C ASP A 287 -22.85 9.62 7.73
N PRO A 288 -23.53 10.09 6.66
CA PRO A 288 -23.54 9.42 5.36
C PRO A 288 -22.23 9.61 4.60
N PHE A 289 -21.90 8.62 3.76
CA PHE A 289 -20.81 8.74 2.80
C PHE A 289 -21.14 9.78 1.72
N ARG A 290 -20.10 10.30 1.08
CA ARG A 290 -20.23 11.15 -0.10
C ARG A 290 -20.34 10.32 -1.38
N SER A 291 -19.56 9.25 -1.47
CA SER A 291 -19.46 8.40 -2.66
C SER A 291 -20.29 7.13 -2.55
N ILE A 292 -20.74 6.63 -3.69
CA ILE A 292 -21.37 5.33 -3.81
C ILE A 292 -20.31 4.23 -3.67
N GLN A 293 -19.09 4.45 -4.20
CA GLN A 293 -18.00 3.49 -4.08
C GLN A 293 -17.63 3.19 -2.62
N ALA A 294 -17.72 4.17 -1.71
CA ALA A 294 -17.50 3.92 -0.29
C ALA A 294 -18.44 2.83 0.26
N ALA A 295 -19.73 2.91 -0.04
CA ALA A 295 -20.68 1.89 0.39
C ALA A 295 -20.39 0.50 -0.21
N LEU A 296 -19.93 0.45 -1.47
CA LEU A 296 -19.49 -0.81 -2.09
C LEU A 296 -18.23 -1.38 -1.43
N ASN A 297 -17.36 -0.53 -0.89
CA ASN A 297 -16.13 -0.95 -0.25
C ASN A 297 -16.35 -1.53 1.15
N PHE A 298 -17.27 -0.95 1.91
CA PHE A 298 -17.61 -1.43 3.26
C PHE A 298 -18.66 -2.54 3.27
N GLY A 299 -19.64 -2.47 2.36
CA GLY A 299 -20.78 -3.37 2.41
C GLY A 299 -20.45 -4.82 2.10
N SER A 300 -21.23 -5.71 2.68
CA SER A 300 -21.18 -7.16 2.46
C SER A 300 -22.29 -7.65 1.54
N ASP A 301 -22.33 -8.97 1.29
CA ASP A 301 -23.49 -9.60 0.65
C ASP A 301 -24.80 -9.22 1.37
N ASP A 302 -25.85 -8.99 0.58
CA ASP A 302 -27.20 -8.59 1.00
C ASP A 302 -27.35 -7.17 1.59
N ASP A 303 -26.26 -6.41 1.71
CA ASP A 303 -26.34 -5.00 2.11
C ASP A 303 -27.04 -4.15 1.05
N THR A 304 -27.58 -3.00 1.49
CA THR A 304 -28.21 -2.02 0.60
C THR A 304 -27.69 -0.62 0.87
N ALA A 305 -27.27 0.06 -0.18
CA ALA A 305 -26.88 1.45 -0.21
C ALA A 305 -28.02 2.31 -0.79
N PHE A 306 -28.54 3.23 0.03
CA PHE A 306 -29.53 4.23 -0.38
C PHE A 306 -28.84 5.53 -0.75
N VAL A 307 -29.08 5.98 -1.98
CA VAL A 307 -28.43 7.15 -2.57
C VAL A 307 -29.45 8.26 -2.77
N SER A 308 -29.29 9.36 -2.03
CA SER A 308 -30.15 10.55 -2.17
C SER A 308 -30.06 11.17 -3.57
N ALA A 309 -31.02 12.03 -3.92
CA ALA A 309 -30.95 12.83 -5.13
C ALA A 309 -29.61 13.61 -5.22
N GLY A 310 -29.00 13.63 -6.40
CA GLY A 310 -27.67 14.20 -6.61
C GLY A 310 -26.98 13.71 -7.89
N THR A 311 -25.85 14.34 -8.24
CA THR A 311 -24.97 13.87 -9.32
C THR A 311 -23.67 13.33 -8.75
N TYR A 312 -23.48 12.03 -8.90
CA TYR A 312 -22.33 11.28 -8.41
C TYR A 312 -21.37 11.03 -9.58
N ASN A 313 -20.26 11.76 -9.56
CA ASN A 313 -19.20 11.68 -10.56
C ASN A 313 -18.26 10.53 -10.22
N GLU A 314 -18.62 9.32 -10.63
CA GLU A 314 -17.95 8.09 -10.20
C GLU A 314 -17.93 7.03 -11.32
N ASN A 315 -16.89 6.20 -11.29
CA ASN A 315 -16.78 4.96 -12.06
C ASN A 315 -16.81 3.80 -11.06
N LEU A 316 -18.00 3.29 -10.77
CA LEU A 316 -18.23 2.29 -9.74
C LEU A 316 -17.67 0.94 -10.14
N VAL A 317 -17.03 0.28 -9.18
CA VAL A 317 -16.47 -1.04 -9.37
C VAL A 317 -16.87 -1.97 -8.22
N TYR A 318 -17.60 -3.01 -8.59
CA TYR A 318 -17.89 -4.14 -7.73
C TYR A 318 -16.68 -5.06 -7.74
N ARG A 319 -15.92 -5.04 -6.63
CA ARG A 319 -14.74 -5.90 -6.47
C ARG A 319 -15.14 -7.35 -6.33
N TYR A 320 -14.32 -8.21 -6.90
CA TYR A 320 -14.43 -9.65 -6.77
C TYR A 320 -13.11 -10.23 -6.30
N ASP A 321 -13.24 -11.14 -5.36
CA ASP A 321 -12.14 -11.87 -4.77
C ASP A 321 -12.52 -13.36 -4.84
N GLU A 322 -11.67 -14.19 -5.42
CA GLU A 322 -11.94 -15.64 -5.55
C GLU A 322 -11.86 -16.37 -4.20
N SER A 323 -11.13 -15.80 -3.24
CA SER A 323 -10.84 -16.41 -1.94
C SER A 323 -11.83 -16.03 -0.84
N ALA A 324 -12.62 -14.97 -1.04
CA ALA A 324 -13.62 -14.47 -0.12
C ALA A 324 -14.98 -14.37 -0.82
N SER A 325 -16.08 -14.51 -0.09
CA SER A 325 -17.40 -14.22 -0.63
C SER A 325 -17.43 -12.80 -1.23
N ILE A 326 -18.17 -12.67 -2.32
CA ILE A 326 -18.32 -11.44 -3.10
C ILE A 326 -18.95 -10.36 -2.20
N ARG A 327 -18.73 -9.08 -2.52
CA ARG A 327 -19.48 -7.98 -1.90
C ARG A 327 -20.65 -7.61 -2.80
N SER A 328 -21.79 -8.27 -2.61
CA SER A 328 -23.00 -8.06 -3.41
C SER A 328 -23.90 -6.95 -2.85
N VAL A 329 -23.38 -5.72 -2.73
CA VAL A 329 -24.15 -4.58 -2.20
C VAL A 329 -25.19 -4.10 -3.23
N SER A 330 -26.47 -4.02 -2.88
CA SER A 330 -27.47 -3.39 -3.75
C SER A 330 -27.41 -1.88 -3.65
N ILE A 331 -27.55 -1.15 -4.77
CA ILE A 331 -27.65 0.32 -4.78
C ILE A 331 -29.05 0.75 -5.25
N ILE A 332 -29.67 1.65 -4.49
CA ILE A 332 -31.01 2.17 -4.77
C ILE A 332 -30.98 3.69 -4.69
N GLY A 333 -31.24 4.34 -5.82
CA GLY A 333 -31.40 5.78 -5.89
C GLY A 333 -32.77 6.24 -5.35
N GLU A 334 -32.83 7.46 -4.84
CA GLU A 334 -34.06 8.09 -4.36
C GLU A 334 -35.11 8.23 -5.47
N ASP A 335 -34.70 8.72 -6.65
CA ASP A 335 -35.54 8.79 -7.85
C ASP A 335 -34.67 8.80 -9.12
N LYS A 336 -35.06 8.00 -10.13
CA LYS A 336 -34.30 7.85 -11.38
C LYS A 336 -34.06 9.16 -12.14
N ALA A 337 -34.90 10.18 -11.97
CA ALA A 337 -34.76 11.46 -12.65
C ALA A 337 -33.78 12.41 -11.94
N THR A 338 -33.50 12.18 -10.66
CA THR A 338 -32.69 13.09 -9.83
C THR A 338 -31.46 12.45 -9.22
N THR A 339 -31.35 11.12 -9.19
CA THR A 339 -30.16 10.39 -8.74
C THR A 339 -29.36 9.92 -9.96
N ILE A 340 -28.19 10.50 -10.16
CA ILE A 340 -27.41 10.37 -11.39
C ILE A 340 -26.02 9.81 -11.08
N ILE A 341 -25.63 8.75 -11.78
CA ILE A 341 -24.24 8.28 -11.88
C ILE A 341 -23.68 8.82 -13.20
N ASP A 342 -22.64 9.65 -13.10
CA ASP A 342 -22.02 10.35 -14.23
C ASP A 342 -20.56 9.91 -14.38
N GLY A 343 -20.28 9.14 -15.44
CA GLY A 343 -18.93 8.64 -15.71
C GLY A 343 -17.97 9.69 -16.29
N GLN A 344 -18.39 10.95 -16.44
CA GLN A 344 -17.55 12.08 -16.90
C GLN A 344 -16.80 11.87 -18.23
N ASN A 345 -17.30 10.99 -19.09
CA ASN A 345 -16.68 10.53 -20.34
C ASN A 345 -15.36 9.76 -20.12
N SER A 346 -15.17 9.15 -18.96
CA SER A 346 -14.04 8.29 -18.62
C SER A 346 -14.55 6.95 -18.13
N GLY A 347 -14.07 5.85 -18.72
CA GLY A 347 -14.40 4.49 -18.28
C GLY A 347 -15.91 4.14 -18.19
N ASN A 348 -16.20 2.93 -17.74
CA ASN A 348 -17.58 2.49 -17.55
C ASN A 348 -18.14 3.14 -16.28
N CYS A 349 -19.41 3.54 -16.28
CA CYS A 349 -20.01 4.09 -15.06
C CYS A 349 -20.13 3.02 -13.96
N ILE A 350 -20.47 1.79 -14.33
CA ILE A 350 -20.59 0.66 -13.40
C ILE A 350 -19.91 -0.56 -14.01
N ARG A 351 -19.01 -1.19 -13.25
CA ARG A 351 -18.37 -2.44 -13.60
C ARG A 351 -18.73 -3.52 -12.60
N LEU A 352 -19.25 -4.64 -13.11
CA LEU A 352 -19.49 -5.87 -12.36
C LEU A 352 -18.57 -6.97 -12.90
N SER A 353 -17.80 -7.61 -12.03
CA SER A 353 -16.87 -8.67 -12.41
C SER A 353 -17.60 -9.93 -12.93
N HIS A 354 -16.85 -10.94 -13.34
CA HIS A 354 -17.41 -12.25 -13.71
C HIS A 354 -17.92 -13.05 -12.49
N ASN A 355 -19.07 -13.73 -12.65
CA ASN A 355 -19.72 -14.65 -11.72
C ASN A 355 -20.12 -14.13 -10.33
N GLY A 356 -21.04 -14.88 -9.70
CA GLY A 356 -21.29 -14.89 -8.26
C GLY A 356 -22.16 -13.78 -7.66
N TYR A 357 -22.63 -12.81 -8.45
CA TYR A 357 -23.73 -11.94 -8.03
C TYR A 357 -25.07 -12.69 -8.16
N SER A 358 -25.69 -13.07 -7.05
CA SER A 358 -27.00 -13.75 -7.08
C SER A 358 -28.19 -12.83 -6.72
N THR A 359 -27.93 -11.67 -6.10
CA THR A 359 -28.98 -10.80 -5.53
C THR A 359 -28.77 -9.28 -5.72
N VAL A 360 -27.70 -8.82 -6.39
CA VAL A 360 -27.42 -7.37 -6.56
C VAL A 360 -28.54 -6.66 -7.32
N THR A 361 -29.10 -5.62 -6.70
CA THR A 361 -30.08 -4.72 -7.32
C THR A 361 -29.45 -3.36 -7.57
N ILE A 362 -29.52 -2.88 -8.81
CA ILE A 362 -29.19 -1.51 -9.20
C ILE A 362 -30.48 -0.87 -9.69
N LYS A 363 -31.04 0.08 -8.93
CA LYS A 363 -32.38 0.62 -9.19
C LYS A 363 -32.45 2.12 -8.97
N ASP A 364 -33.32 2.78 -9.73
CA ASP A 364 -33.71 4.18 -9.56
C ASP A 364 -32.55 5.18 -9.78
N PHE A 365 -31.70 4.91 -10.78
CA PHE A 365 -30.64 5.82 -11.24
C PHE A 365 -30.83 6.22 -12.71
N THR A 366 -30.36 7.43 -13.06
CA THR A 366 -29.88 7.75 -14.41
C THR A 366 -28.38 7.45 -14.49
N VAL A 367 -27.94 6.67 -15.48
CA VAL A 367 -26.52 6.41 -15.76
C VAL A 367 -26.14 7.08 -17.07
N ARG A 368 -25.13 7.96 -17.07
CA ARG A 368 -24.75 8.73 -18.27
C ARG A 368 -23.26 9.03 -18.36
N ASN A 369 -22.85 9.49 -19.54
CA ASN A 369 -21.48 9.90 -19.86
C ASN A 369 -20.43 8.84 -19.55
N GLY A 370 -20.77 7.56 -19.65
CA GLY A 370 -19.79 6.49 -19.58
C GLY A 370 -19.09 6.29 -20.93
N TYR A 371 -17.82 5.95 -20.90
CA TYR A 371 -16.95 5.80 -22.06
C TYR A 371 -16.29 4.41 -22.09
N SER A 372 -16.23 3.80 -23.26
CA SER A 372 -15.52 2.52 -23.45
C SER A 372 -14.86 2.53 -24.82
N GLU A 373 -13.57 2.24 -24.87
CA GLU A 373 -12.83 2.13 -26.12
C GLU A 373 -13.10 0.78 -26.80
N ARG A 374 -13.02 0.78 -28.13
CA ARG A 374 -13.45 -0.34 -28.99
C ARG A 374 -12.43 -1.49 -29.08
N SER A 375 -11.22 -1.28 -28.57
CA SER A 375 -10.05 -2.17 -28.74
C SER A 375 -9.89 -3.22 -27.65
N GLU A 376 -10.54 -3.06 -26.51
CA GLU A 376 -10.59 -4.05 -25.45
C GLU A 376 -11.95 -4.74 -25.49
N ASN A 377 -12.07 -5.97 -24.99
CA ASN A 377 -13.32 -6.74 -24.99
C ASN A 377 -14.43 -6.13 -24.06
N ASN A 378 -14.42 -4.81 -23.84
CA ASN A 378 -15.24 -4.04 -22.91
C ASN A 378 -16.49 -3.49 -23.62
N GLN A 379 -17.59 -4.23 -23.50
CA GLN A 379 -18.87 -3.83 -24.08
C GLN A 379 -19.66 -2.97 -23.08
N GLY A 380 -19.87 -1.69 -23.43
CA GLY A 380 -20.85 -0.78 -22.81
C GLY A 380 -20.26 0.33 -21.93
N GLY A 381 -20.33 1.60 -22.37
CA GLY A 381 -19.88 2.75 -21.56
C GLY A 381 -20.69 2.95 -20.27
N GLY A 382 -21.99 2.63 -20.27
CA GLY A 382 -22.81 2.75 -19.06
C GLY A 382 -22.49 1.68 -18.02
N ILE A 383 -22.88 0.43 -18.30
CA ILE A 383 -22.69 -0.71 -17.40
C ILE A 383 -21.95 -1.81 -18.15
N MET A 384 -20.88 -2.32 -17.53
CA MET A 384 -20.11 -3.45 -18.02
C MET A 384 -20.26 -4.62 -17.04
N VAL A 385 -20.55 -5.82 -17.57
CA VAL A 385 -20.70 -7.06 -16.79
C VAL A 385 -19.70 -8.09 -17.30
N GLY A 386 -19.00 -8.76 -16.40
CA GLY A 386 -18.08 -9.85 -16.73
C GLY A 386 -16.63 -9.44 -16.98
N PHE A 387 -16.15 -8.34 -16.39
CA PHE A 387 -14.73 -7.99 -16.44
C PHE A 387 -13.90 -8.90 -15.51
N LYS A 388 -12.62 -9.11 -15.85
CA LYS A 388 -11.63 -9.69 -14.94
C LYS A 388 -10.69 -8.58 -14.47
N TYR A 389 -10.28 -8.63 -13.21
CA TYR A 389 -9.06 -7.97 -12.79
C TYR A 389 -7.91 -8.82 -13.32
N ASP A 390 -7.03 -8.21 -14.10
CA ASP A 390 -5.75 -8.81 -14.48
C ASP A 390 -4.74 -8.58 -13.36
#